data_AF-A0A2R3MW47-F1
#
_entry.id   AF-A0A2R3MW47-F1
#
_cell.length_a   1.000
_cell.length_b   1.000
_cell.length_c   1.000
_cell.angle_alpha   90.00
_cell.angle_beta   90.00
_cell.angle_gamma   90.00
#
_symmetry.space_group_name_H-M   'P 1'
#
loop_
_entity.id
_entity.type
_entity.pdbx_description
1 polymer ?
#
loop_
_entity_poly.entity_id
_entity_poly.type
_entity_poly.pdbx_seq_one_letter_code
_entity_poly.pdbx_strand_id
1 'polypeptide(L)'
;MKEIIQELKEIKEILAGIQALLLSAKEAPAKETVRAKQTNQEKPETVSEVFCGYTDDAALQKCLLEFMEFRKKIKAALTVRAARLFLGRLEELAKSKEEKIRIINQSIMNGWKSVYPLSDKTPGKAGGIKQTSFNSYSQRTEDYDAIERRALQRRVEGKEEERC
;
A
#
# COMPACT_ATOMS: atom_id res chain seq x y z
N MET A 1 67.35 -8.82 3.71
CA MET A 1 66.93 -8.55 5.12
C MET A 1 66.60 -7.08 5.35
N LYS A 2 67.44 -6.11 4.93
CA LYS A 2 67.16 -4.68 5.14
C LYS A 2 65.94 -4.16 4.35
N GLU A 3 65.76 -4.56 3.08
CA GLU A 3 64.52 -4.28 2.32
C GLU A 3 63.26 -4.76 3.02
N ILE A 4 63.23 -6.02 3.48
CA ILE A 4 62.03 -6.60 4.12
C ILE A 4 61.67 -5.83 5.40
N ILE A 5 62.67 -5.38 6.16
CA ILE A 5 62.44 -4.58 7.37
C ILE A 5 61.89 -3.19 7.02
N GLN A 6 62.35 -2.61 5.91
CA GLN A 6 61.89 -1.31 5.42
C GLN A 6 60.42 -1.37 4.95
N GLU A 7 60.08 -2.38 4.16
CA GLU A 7 58.70 -2.64 3.70
C GLU A 7 57.74 -2.86 4.89
N LEU A 8 58.17 -3.62 5.90
CA LEU A 8 57.36 -3.83 7.12
C LEU A 8 57.15 -2.54 7.92
N LYS A 9 58.12 -1.62 7.91
CA LYS A 9 58.01 -0.32 8.56
C LYS A 9 57.00 0.56 7.81
N GLU A 10 57.03 0.56 6.49
CA GLU A 10 56.09 1.32 5.65
C GLU A 10 54.65 0.82 5.81
N ILE A 11 54.45 -0.49 5.86
CA ILE A 11 53.12 -1.09 6.13
C ILE A 11 52.58 -0.66 7.50
N LYS A 12 53.44 -0.58 8.52
CA LYS A 12 53.03 -0.18 9.88
C LYS A 12 52.58 1.28 9.94
N GLU A 13 53.26 2.17 9.23
CA GLU A 13 52.89 3.59 9.14
C GLU A 13 51.56 3.78 8.42
N ILE A 14 51.32 3.04 7.33
CA ILE A 14 50.04 3.05 6.61
C ILE A 14 48.90 2.59 7.52
N LEU A 15 49.12 1.54 8.32
CA LEU A 15 48.11 1.00 9.23
C LEU A 15 47.77 2.00 10.35
N ALA A 16 48.77 2.68 10.90
CA ALA A 16 48.57 3.74 11.90
C ALA A 16 47.75 4.91 11.33
N GLY A 17 48.01 5.32 10.08
CA GLY A 17 47.24 6.36 9.39
C GLY A 17 45.77 6.01 9.21
N ILE A 18 45.47 4.78 8.77
CA ILE A 18 44.08 4.29 8.61
C ILE A 18 43.34 4.28 9.95
N GLN A 19 44.03 3.87 11.03
CA GLN A 19 43.45 3.79 12.36
C GLN A 19 43.10 5.18 12.94
N ALA A 20 43.93 6.20 12.65
CA ALA A 20 43.63 7.59 13.01
C ALA A 20 42.45 8.18 12.24
N LEU A 21 42.32 7.83 10.95
CA LEU A 21 41.22 8.29 10.09
C LEU A 21 39.86 7.68 10.51
N LEU A 22 39.86 6.41 10.94
CA LEU A 22 38.67 5.77 11.50
C LEU A 22 38.23 6.37 12.84
N LEU A 23 39.18 6.83 13.66
CA LEU A 23 38.86 7.48 14.94
C LEU A 23 38.25 8.88 14.73
N SER A 24 38.77 9.67 13.79
CA SER A 24 38.25 11.02 13.52
C SER A 24 36.86 11.01 12.86
N ALA A 25 36.53 9.97 12.09
CA ALA A 25 35.20 9.79 11.51
C ALA A 25 34.09 9.51 12.55
N LYS A 26 34.45 9.13 13.78
CA LYS A 26 33.49 8.86 14.87
C LYS A 26 33.07 10.13 15.63
N GLU A 27 33.80 11.23 15.45
CA GLU A 27 33.58 12.49 16.17
C GLU A 27 33.17 13.64 15.22
N ALA A 28 32.06 13.46 14.50
CA ALA A 28 31.34 14.58 13.90
C ALA A 28 30.22 15.03 14.86
N PRO A 29 30.13 16.34 15.21
CA PRO A 29 29.28 16.81 16.29
C PRO A 29 27.80 16.83 15.89
N ALA A 30 26.99 16.08 16.65
CA ALA A 30 25.55 16.25 16.71
C ALA A 30 25.24 17.66 17.22
N LYS A 31 24.52 18.44 16.41
CA LYS A 31 24.01 19.76 16.81
C LYS A 31 23.06 19.62 17.99
N GLU A 32 23.32 20.45 18.99
CA GLU A 32 22.54 20.58 20.22
C GLU A 32 21.06 20.91 19.93
N THR A 33 20.16 20.22 20.63
CA THR A 33 18.90 20.82 21.08
C THR A 33 18.62 20.32 22.48
N VAL A 34 18.76 21.23 23.44
CA VAL A 34 18.50 21.01 24.86
C VAL A 34 16.99 20.97 25.11
N ARG A 35 16.45 19.81 25.48
CA ARG A 35 15.49 19.67 26.60
C ARG A 35 15.28 18.20 26.95
N ALA A 36 15.92 17.78 28.03
CA ALA A 36 15.73 16.48 28.65
C ALA A 36 14.31 16.37 29.25
N LYS A 37 13.49 15.53 28.62
CA LYS A 37 12.46 14.74 29.31
C LYS A 37 12.77 13.27 29.05
N GLN A 38 13.30 12.62 30.07
CA GLN A 38 13.50 11.18 30.10
C GLN A 38 12.13 10.51 30.01
N THR A 39 11.83 9.96 28.84
CA THR A 39 10.79 8.95 28.63
C THR A 39 11.50 7.85 27.86
N ASN A 40 11.39 6.62 28.34
CA ASN A 40 11.86 5.43 27.63
C ASN A 40 11.00 5.31 26.36
N GLN A 41 11.38 6.02 25.30
CA GLN A 41 10.69 6.02 24.02
C GLN A 41 11.37 4.98 23.14
N GLU A 42 10.81 3.78 23.11
CA GLU A 42 11.03 2.88 21.99
C GLU A 42 10.66 3.67 20.72
N LYS A 43 11.66 3.86 19.85
CA LYS A 43 11.53 4.62 18.60
C LYS A 43 10.29 4.10 17.84
N PRO A 44 9.40 4.98 17.35
CA PRO A 44 8.21 4.53 16.64
C PRO A 44 8.66 3.77 15.39
N GLU A 45 8.39 2.46 15.37
CA GLU A 45 8.70 1.60 14.23
C GLU A 45 8.03 2.16 12.97
N THR A 46 8.80 2.25 11.89
CA THR A 46 8.27 2.66 10.59
C THR A 46 7.87 1.44 9.76
N VAL A 47 6.91 1.61 8.85
CA VAL A 47 6.49 0.53 7.92
C VAL A 47 7.67 0.03 7.08
N SER A 48 8.56 0.93 6.67
CA SER A 48 9.80 0.59 5.97
C SER A 48 10.71 -0.31 6.79
N GLU A 49 10.91 -0.02 8.08
CA GLU A 49 11.75 -0.84 8.97
C GLU A 49 11.14 -2.26 9.13
N VAL A 50 9.80 -2.37 9.24
CA VAL A 50 9.11 -3.67 9.29
C VAL A 50 9.35 -4.49 8.02
N PHE A 51 9.31 -3.86 6.84
CA PHE A 51 9.55 -4.56 5.58
C PHE A 51 11.02 -4.92 5.37
N CYS A 52 11.96 -4.04 5.74
CA CYS A 52 13.38 -4.35 5.69
C CYS A 52 13.76 -5.50 6.63
N GLY A 53 13.15 -5.58 7.81
CA GLY A 53 13.40 -6.65 8.77
C GLY A 53 12.74 -8.00 8.44
N TYR A 54 11.90 -8.06 7.40
CA TYR A 54 11.15 -9.27 7.06
C TYR A 54 11.98 -10.31 6.28
N THR A 55 12.85 -9.85 5.38
CA THR A 55 13.58 -10.74 4.47
C THR A 55 14.91 -10.12 4.05
N ASP A 56 15.92 -10.96 3.81
CA ASP A 56 17.24 -10.52 3.29
C ASP A 56 17.27 -10.39 1.77
N ASP A 57 16.23 -10.86 1.07
CA ASP A 57 16.16 -10.80 -0.38
C ASP A 57 15.84 -9.40 -0.88
N ALA A 58 16.82 -8.77 -1.55
CA ALA A 58 16.70 -7.43 -2.09
C ALA A 58 15.55 -7.31 -3.11
N ALA A 59 15.22 -8.36 -3.86
CA ALA A 59 14.12 -8.31 -4.83
C ALA A 59 12.76 -8.22 -4.12
N LEU A 60 12.52 -9.09 -3.15
CA LEU A 60 11.29 -9.10 -2.37
C LEU A 60 11.13 -7.82 -1.52
N GLN A 61 12.21 -7.32 -0.91
CA GLN A 61 12.19 -6.04 -0.18
C GLN A 61 11.79 -4.87 -1.07
N LYS A 62 12.35 -4.77 -2.28
CA LYS A 62 11.99 -3.72 -3.25
C LYS A 62 10.51 -3.76 -3.59
N CYS A 63 9.95 -4.94 -3.88
CA CYS A 63 8.52 -5.09 -4.16
C CYS A 63 7.63 -4.65 -2.98
N LEU A 64 8.04 -4.94 -1.73
CA LEU A 64 7.32 -4.48 -0.53
C LEU A 64 7.33 -2.95 -0.41
N LEU A 65 8.48 -2.31 -0.69
CA LEU A 65 8.61 -0.85 -0.68
C LEU A 65 7.78 -0.21 -1.80
N GLU A 66 7.81 -0.77 -3.01
CA GLU A 66 6.96 -0.33 -4.14
C GLU A 66 5.47 -0.44 -3.80
N PHE A 67 5.06 -1.53 -3.13
CA PHE A 67 3.69 -1.68 -2.65
C PHE A 67 3.29 -0.62 -1.62
N MET A 68 4.20 -0.27 -0.70
CA MET A 68 3.98 0.84 0.24
C MET A 68 3.78 2.17 -0.50
N GLU A 69 4.62 2.47 -1.48
CA GLU A 69 4.50 3.68 -2.31
C GLU A 69 3.19 3.70 -3.11
N PHE A 70 2.83 2.56 -3.72
CA PHE A 70 1.57 2.38 -4.42
C PHE A 70 0.37 2.70 -3.50
N ARG A 71 0.37 2.18 -2.26
CA ARG A 71 -0.70 2.47 -1.29
C ARG A 71 -0.81 3.95 -0.93
N LYS A 72 0.32 4.68 -0.87
CA LYS A 72 0.30 6.13 -0.71
C LYS A 72 -0.36 6.82 -1.90
N LYS A 73 -0.07 6.39 -3.13
CA LYS A 73 -0.67 6.95 -4.37
C LYS A 73 -2.20 6.79 -4.39
N ILE A 74 -2.73 5.65 -3.95
CA ILE A 74 -4.19 5.43 -3.85
C ILE A 74 -4.83 5.99 -2.57
N LYS A 75 -4.13 6.89 -1.84
CA LYS A 75 -4.58 7.52 -0.58
C LYS A 75 -4.93 6.54 0.53
N ALA A 76 -4.32 5.35 0.53
CA ALA A 76 -4.54 4.29 1.51
C ALA A 76 -3.22 3.90 2.20
N ALA A 77 -2.52 4.90 2.76
CA ALA A 77 -1.23 4.73 3.42
C ALA A 77 -1.26 3.57 4.44
N LEU A 78 -0.17 2.80 4.47
CA LEU A 78 -0.06 1.62 5.31
C LEU A 78 0.33 2.02 6.74
N THR A 79 -0.29 1.39 7.75
CA THR A 79 0.11 1.49 9.16
C THR A 79 1.02 0.33 9.52
N VAL A 80 1.81 0.46 10.60
CA VAL A 80 2.72 -0.59 11.09
C VAL A 80 1.98 -1.91 11.35
N ARG A 81 0.82 -1.84 12.03
CA ARG A 81 -0.03 -3.01 12.27
C ARG A 81 -0.51 -3.64 10.97
N ALA A 82 -0.93 -2.83 9.99
CA ALA A 82 -1.38 -3.34 8.70
C ALA A 82 -0.23 -3.98 7.91
N ALA A 83 1.00 -3.47 8.02
CA ALA A 83 2.19 -4.07 7.44
C ALA A 83 2.46 -5.48 8.01
N ARG A 84 2.38 -5.65 9.33
CA ARG A 84 2.52 -6.96 9.99
C ARG A 84 1.43 -7.95 9.54
N LEU A 85 0.18 -7.52 9.48
CA LEU A 85 -0.94 -8.36 8.98
C LEU A 85 -0.76 -8.73 7.50
N PHE A 86 -0.28 -7.79 6.69
CA PHE A 86 0.01 -8.02 5.29
C PHE A 86 1.07 -9.10 5.10
N LEU A 87 2.16 -9.05 5.88
CA LEU A 87 3.21 -10.06 5.85
C LEU A 87 2.70 -11.43 6.30
N GLY A 88 1.91 -11.52 7.37
CA GLY A 88 1.30 -12.78 7.79
C GLY A 88 0.41 -13.39 6.70
N ARG A 89 -0.41 -12.56 6.03
CA ARG A 89 -1.21 -13.04 4.90
C ARG A 89 -0.36 -13.50 3.72
N LEU A 90 0.77 -12.85 3.48
CA LEU A 90 1.68 -13.23 2.40
C LEU A 90 2.34 -14.59 2.66
N GLU A 91 2.63 -14.93 3.91
CA GLU A 91 3.13 -16.24 4.33
C GLU A 91 2.10 -17.36 4.23
N GLU A 92 0.83 -17.06 4.51
CA GLU A 92 -0.27 -18.01 4.33
C GLU A 92 -0.47 -18.39 2.86
N LEU A 93 -0.23 -17.45 1.95
CA LEU A 93 -0.50 -17.64 0.52
C LEU A 93 0.66 -18.29 -0.25
N ALA A 94 1.91 -18.03 0.15
CA ALA A 94 3.07 -18.47 -0.60
C ALA A 94 4.26 -18.81 0.31
N LYS A 95 4.93 -19.92 -0.03
CA LYS A 95 6.15 -20.36 0.67
C LYS A 95 7.41 -19.88 -0.05
N SER A 96 7.36 -19.78 -1.38
CA SER A 96 8.50 -19.33 -2.21
C SER A 96 8.57 -17.80 -2.27
N LYS A 97 9.79 -17.25 -2.28
CA LYS A 97 10.05 -15.81 -2.44
C LYS A 97 9.49 -15.28 -3.76
N GLU A 98 9.64 -16.05 -4.83
CA GLU A 98 9.18 -15.67 -6.18
C GLU A 98 7.66 -15.58 -6.26
N GLU A 99 6.95 -16.51 -5.61
CA GLU A 99 5.48 -16.51 -5.54
C GLU A 99 4.99 -15.28 -4.77
N LYS A 100 5.63 -14.94 -3.65
CA LYS A 100 5.32 -13.73 -2.88
C LYS A 100 5.44 -12.47 -3.73
N ILE A 101 6.51 -12.35 -4.52
CA ILE A 101 6.71 -11.23 -5.46
C ILE A 101 5.56 -11.17 -6.48
N ARG A 102 5.20 -12.29 -7.09
CA ARG A 102 4.11 -12.36 -8.07
C ARG A 102 2.76 -11.92 -7.48
N ILE A 103 2.46 -12.34 -6.24
CA ILE A 103 1.24 -11.96 -5.52
C ILE A 103 1.20 -10.45 -5.24
N ILE A 104 2.32 -9.87 -4.80
CA ILE A 104 2.41 -8.41 -4.57
C ILE A 104 2.19 -7.67 -5.88
N ASN A 105 2.88 -8.08 -6.96
CA ASN A 105 2.74 -7.46 -8.28
C ASN A 105 1.31 -7.54 -8.81
N GLN A 106 0.64 -8.68 -8.66
CA GLN A 106 -0.78 -8.83 -9.00
C GLN A 106 -1.65 -7.83 -8.22
N SER A 107 -1.35 -7.61 -6.95
CA SER A 107 -2.11 -6.68 -6.10
C SER A 107 -1.91 -5.24 -6.56
N ILE A 108 -0.69 -4.84 -6.95
CA ILE A 108 -0.42 -3.52 -7.53
C ILE A 108 -1.17 -3.37 -8.86
N MET A 109 -1.06 -4.36 -9.77
CA MET A 109 -1.72 -4.34 -11.07
C MET A 109 -3.24 -4.19 -10.98
N ASN A 110 -3.87 -4.89 -10.02
CA ASN A 110 -5.32 -4.85 -9.82
C ASN A 110 -5.78 -3.69 -8.93
N GLY A 111 -4.87 -2.92 -8.35
CA GLY A 111 -5.20 -1.81 -7.45
C GLY A 111 -5.69 -2.25 -6.06
N TRP A 112 -5.29 -3.43 -5.60
CA TRP A 112 -5.78 -4.00 -4.34
C TRP A 112 -5.03 -3.47 -3.12
N LYS A 113 -5.77 -3.31 -2.01
CA LYS A 113 -5.21 -2.87 -0.71
C LYS A 113 -4.53 -4.01 0.06
N SER A 114 -4.80 -5.26 -0.27
CA SER A 114 -4.30 -6.47 0.38
C SER A 114 -3.87 -7.48 -0.68
N VAL A 115 -3.19 -8.54 -0.25
CA VAL A 115 -2.78 -9.67 -1.11
C VAL A 115 -3.83 -10.78 -1.14
N TYR A 116 -3.92 -11.44 -2.29
CA TYR A 116 -4.85 -12.52 -2.58
C TYR A 116 -4.13 -13.65 -3.33
N PRO A 117 -4.68 -14.88 -3.33
CA PRO A 117 -4.10 -15.99 -4.07
C PRO A 117 -3.86 -15.64 -5.54
N LEU A 118 -2.81 -16.24 -6.13
CA LEU A 118 -2.54 -16.11 -7.57
C LEU A 118 -3.78 -16.55 -8.35
N SER A 119 -4.26 -15.66 -9.21
CA SER A 119 -5.40 -15.97 -10.06
C SER A 119 -4.89 -16.81 -11.22
N ASP A 120 -5.23 -18.10 -11.22
CA ASP A 120 -5.15 -18.95 -12.40
C ASP A 120 -6.22 -18.46 -13.39
N LYS A 121 -5.93 -17.34 -14.08
CA LYS A 121 -6.81 -16.83 -15.12
C LYS A 121 -6.76 -17.79 -16.30
N THR A 122 -7.54 -18.86 -16.23
CA THR A 122 -8.14 -19.43 -17.43
C THR A 122 -9.18 -18.41 -17.90
N PRO A 123 -9.03 -17.80 -19.08
CA PRO A 123 -9.93 -16.75 -19.59
C PRO A 123 -11.24 -17.36 -20.07
N GLY A 124 -12.04 -17.96 -19.17
CA GLY A 124 -13.20 -18.77 -19.58
C GLY A 124 -14.36 -18.92 -18.60
N LYS A 125 -14.30 -18.38 -17.38
CA LYS A 125 -15.47 -18.34 -16.49
C LYS A 125 -15.86 -16.91 -16.13
N ALA A 126 -16.31 -16.18 -17.16
CA ALA A 126 -17.31 -15.14 -16.94
C ALA A 126 -18.57 -15.86 -16.42
N GLY A 127 -18.65 -16.05 -15.10
CA GLY A 127 -19.86 -16.56 -14.46
C GLY A 127 -21.01 -15.66 -14.89
N GLY A 128 -22.03 -16.27 -15.50
CA GLY A 128 -23.20 -15.57 -16.01
C GLY A 128 -23.73 -14.58 -14.98
N ILE A 129 -24.19 -13.43 -15.46
CA ILE A 129 -24.76 -12.34 -14.66
C ILE A 129 -25.74 -12.95 -13.67
N LYS A 130 -25.30 -13.12 -12.41
CA LYS A 130 -26.20 -13.51 -11.33
C LYS A 130 -27.09 -12.30 -11.11
N GLN A 131 -28.33 -12.39 -11.57
CA GLN A 131 -29.38 -11.41 -11.28
C GLN A 131 -29.35 -11.20 -9.77
N THR A 132 -28.91 -10.02 -9.32
CA THR A 132 -28.91 -9.71 -7.89
C THR A 132 -30.35 -9.45 -7.48
N SER A 133 -30.69 -9.69 -6.21
CA SER A 133 -32.02 -9.39 -5.66
C SER A 133 -32.40 -7.90 -5.78
N PHE A 134 -31.46 -7.04 -6.18
CA PHE A 134 -31.70 -5.63 -6.44
C PHE A 134 -32.40 -5.35 -7.79
N ASN A 135 -32.44 -6.33 -8.70
CA ASN A 135 -33.16 -6.20 -9.98
C ASN A 135 -34.64 -6.63 -9.88
N SER A 136 -35.16 -6.93 -8.68
CA SER A 136 -36.56 -7.28 -8.47
C SER A 136 -37.49 -6.09 -8.20
N TYR A 137 -37.05 -4.86 -8.48
CA TYR A 137 -37.94 -3.71 -8.41
C TYR A 137 -38.85 -3.68 -9.64
N SER A 138 -40.16 -3.75 -9.42
CA SER A 138 -41.15 -3.50 -10.46
C SER A 138 -40.95 -2.09 -11.02
N GLN A 139 -40.74 -2.01 -12.34
CA GLN A 139 -40.73 -0.74 -13.06
C GLN A 139 -42.05 0.00 -12.75
N ARG A 140 -41.99 1.26 -12.30
CA ARG A 140 -43.21 2.01 -11.97
C ARG A 140 -44.09 2.09 -13.21
N THR A 141 -45.26 1.48 -13.15
CA THR A 141 -46.28 1.50 -14.22
C THR A 141 -47.14 2.76 -14.18
N GLU A 142 -46.89 3.66 -13.23
CA GLU A 142 -47.61 4.93 -13.12
C GLU A 142 -47.10 5.90 -14.18
N ASP A 143 -47.89 6.05 -15.25
CA ASP A 143 -47.67 7.07 -16.29
C ASP A 143 -48.13 8.44 -15.75
N TYR A 144 -47.17 9.20 -15.20
CA TYR A 144 -47.43 10.53 -14.64
C TYR A 144 -48.03 11.50 -15.68
N ASP A 145 -47.68 11.34 -16.97
CA ASP A 145 -48.23 12.18 -18.04
C ASP A 145 -49.74 11.99 -18.20
N ALA A 146 -50.22 10.76 -17.99
CA ALA A 146 -51.65 10.45 -18.04
C ALA A 146 -52.40 11.04 -16.83
N ILE A 147 -51.79 10.99 -15.64
CA ILE A 147 -52.35 11.58 -14.41
C ILE A 147 -52.44 13.10 -14.55
N GLU A 148 -51.39 13.73 -15.07
CA GLU A 148 -51.32 15.17 -15.27
C GLU A 148 -52.36 15.67 -16.28
N ARG A 149 -52.49 14.99 -17.44
CA ARG A 149 -53.54 15.33 -18.42
C ARG A 149 -54.94 15.26 -17.81
N ARG A 150 -55.22 14.23 -17.01
CA ARG A 150 -56.52 14.08 -16.34
C ARG A 150 -56.78 15.18 -15.31
N ALA A 151 -55.74 15.67 -14.64
CA ALA A 151 -55.85 16.78 -13.70
C ALA A 151 -56.12 18.11 -14.41
N LEU A 152 -55.46 18.36 -15.55
CA LEU A 152 -55.70 19.54 -16.38
C LEU A 152 -57.09 19.52 -17.00
N GLN A 153 -57.54 18.37 -17.50
CA GLN A 153 -58.85 18.23 -18.14
C GLN A 153 -60.01 18.51 -17.16
N ARG A 154 -59.95 17.97 -15.94
CA ARG A 154 -60.90 18.32 -14.87
C ARG A 154 -60.94 19.82 -14.56
N ARG A 155 -59.80 20.51 -14.68
CA ARG A 155 -59.70 21.96 -14.45
C ARG A 155 -60.25 22.78 -15.63
N VAL A 156 -60.26 22.22 -16.84
CA VAL A 156 -60.90 22.84 -18.01
C VAL A 156 -62.41 22.66 -17.95
N GLU A 157 -62.88 21.44 -17.68
CA GLU A 157 -64.31 21.10 -17.56
C GLU A 157 -65.02 21.95 -16.50
N GLY A 158 -64.42 22.11 -15.31
CA GLY A 158 -64.99 22.97 -14.26
C GLY A 158 -65.03 24.47 -14.61
N LYS A 159 -64.22 24.94 -15.57
CA LYS A 159 -64.24 26.34 -16.06
C LYS A 159 -65.23 26.56 -17.20
N GLU A 160 -65.73 25.49 -17.83
CA GLU A 160 -66.76 25.56 -18.85
C GLU A 160 -68.16 25.53 -18.24
N GLU A 161 -68.35 24.83 -17.12
CA GLU A 161 -69.61 24.80 -16.36
C GLU A 161 -69.91 26.13 -15.63
N GLU A 162 -68.88 26.87 -15.20
CA GLU A 162 -69.04 28.21 -14.58
C GLU A 162 -69.35 29.34 -15.61
N ARG A 163 -69.43 29.01 -16.90
CA ARG A 163 -69.64 29.98 -17.99
C ARG A 163 -71.06 29.94 -18.59
N CYS A 164 -72.02 29.32 -17.90
CA CYS A 164 -73.45 29.37 -18.23
C CYS A 164 -74.22 30.29 -17.27
#